data_AF-A0AAD9B8V5-F1
#
_entry.id   AF-A0AAD9B8V5-F1
#
_cell.length_a   1.000
_cell.length_b   1.000
_cell.length_c   1.000
_cell.angle_alpha   90.00
_cell.angle_beta   90.00
_cell.angle_gamma   90.00
#
_symmetry.space_group_name_H-M   'P 1'
#
loop_
_entity.id
_entity.type
_entity.pdbx_description
1 polymer ?
#
loop_
_entity_poly.entity_id
_entity_poly.type
_entity_poly.pdbx_seq_one_letter_code
_entity_poly.pdbx_strand_id
1 'polypeptide(L)' 'MCPGRYFAVNEIKQFLSLVLLYLELDLQPGQNRVSLDYSRAGLGILLPDADVRFHYRLRAASQSPAE' A
#
# COMPACT_ATOMS: atom_id res chain seq x y z
N MET A 1 -13.84 19.52 9.13
CA MET A 1 -13.74 18.83 7.82
C MET A 1 -12.35 19.09 7.24
N CYS A 2 -11.64 18.09 6.71
CA CYS A 2 -10.30 18.31 6.13
C CYS A 2 -10.41 19.05 4.78
N PRO A 3 -9.74 20.22 4.61
CA PRO A 3 -9.77 20.97 3.35
C PRO A 3 -9.04 20.22 2.22
N GLY A 4 -7.98 19.48 2.56
CA GLY A 4 -7.18 18.68 1.61
C GLY A 4 -7.80 17.34 1.20
N ARG A 5 -9.04 17.02 1.60
CA ARG A 5 -9.62 15.67 1.39
C ARG A 5 -9.60 15.18 -0.06
N TYR A 6 -9.83 16.06 -1.03
CA TYR A 6 -9.83 15.68 -2.44
C TYR A 6 -8.42 15.41 -2.95
N PHE A 7 -7.47 16.23 -2.51
CA PHE A 7 -6.06 16.04 -2.82
C PHE A 7 -5.55 14.73 -2.23
N ALA A 8 -5.82 14.47 -0.93
CA ALA A 8 -5.45 13.23 -0.27
C ALA A 8 -6.03 11.98 -0.98
N VAL A 9 -7.30 12.02 -1.40
CA VAL A 9 -7.90 10.92 -2.17
C VAL A 9 -7.22 10.74 -3.52
N ASN A 10 -6.89 11.83 -4.22
CA ASN A 10 -6.22 11.76 -5.51
C ASN A 10 -4.80 11.19 -5.39
N GLU A 11 -4.03 11.60 -4.37
CA GLU A 11 -2.69 11.06 -4.14
C GLU A 11 -2.71 9.58 -3.77
N ILE A 12 -3.63 9.15 -2.88
CA ILE A 12 -3.80 7.73 -2.54
C ILE A 12 -4.11 6.93 -3.81
N LYS A 13 -5.01 7.42 -4.66
CA LYS A 13 -5.35 6.77 -5.93
C LYS A 13 -4.15 6.70 -6.86
N GLN A 14 -3.41 7.80 -7.07
CA GLN A 14 -2.25 7.83 -7.94
C GLN A 14 -1.16 6.86 -7.45
N PHE A 15 -0.88 6.86 -6.14
CA PHE A 15 0.08 5.93 -5.55
C PHE A 15 -0.34 4.46 -5.78
N LEU A 16 -1.59 4.11 -5.46
CA LEU A 16 -2.10 2.76 -5.69
C LEU A 16 -2.10 2.38 -7.17
N SER A 17 -2.44 3.29 -8.08
CA SER A 17 -2.37 3.04 -9.51
C SER A 17 -0.94 2.72 -9.95
N LEU A 18 0.06 3.51 -9.51
CA LEU A 18 1.46 3.24 -9.84
C LEU A 18 1.92 1.90 -9.27
N VAL A 19 1.62 1.64 -8.00
CA VAL A 19 2.00 0.41 -7.32
C VAL A 19 1.38 -0.82 -8.00
N LEU A 20 0.06 -0.82 -8.27
CA LEU A 20 -0.63 -1.99 -8.81
C LEU A 20 -0.36 -2.22 -10.31
N LEU A 21 -0.12 -1.15 -11.07
CA LEU A 21 0.19 -1.28 -12.51
C LEU A 21 1.63 -1.74 -12.73
N TYR A 22 2.58 -1.15 -12.01
CA TYR A 22 4.00 -1.32 -12.29
C TYR A 22 4.70 -2.31 -11.37
N LEU A 23 4.15 -2.65 -10.20
CA LEU A 23 4.79 -3.59 -9.28
C LEU A 23 4.03 -4.91 -9.23
N GLU A 24 4.80 -5.98 -9.06
CA GLU A 24 4.31 -7.21 -8.46
C GLU A 24 4.60 -7.18 -6.97
N LEU A 25 3.61 -7.58 -6.17
CA LEU A 25 3.64 -7.49 -4.71
C LEU A 25 3.31 -8.85 -4.10
N ASP A 26 4.15 -9.32 -3.18
CA ASP A 26 3.94 -10.56 -2.45
C ASP A 26 4.10 -10.33 -0.94
N LEU A 27 3.08 -10.69 -0.17
CA LEU A 27 3.17 -10.67 1.29
C LEU A 27 4.11 -11.79 1.76
N GLN A 28 5.02 -11.49 2.68
CA GLN A 28 5.86 -12.54 3.25
C GLN A 28 4.98 -13.50 4.08
N PRO A 29 5.04 -14.82 3.83
CA PRO A 29 4.17 -15.79 4.48
C PRO A 29 4.51 -15.97 5.97
N GLY A 30 3.54 -16.46 6.74
CA GLY A 30 3.74 -16.82 8.15
C GLY A 30 3.85 -15.62 9.10
N GLN A 31 3.59 -14.41 8.64
CA GLN A 31 3.53 -13.23 9.51
C GLN A 31 2.21 -13.17 10.28
N ASN A 32 2.29 -12.75 11.54
CA ASN A 32 1.11 -12.48 12.34
C ASN A 32 0.32 -11.31 11.75
N ARG A 33 -1.00 -11.31 11.97
CA ARG A 33 -1.82 -10.13 11.68
C ARG A 33 -1.40 -9.00 12.62
N VAL A 34 -1.17 -7.83 12.04
CA VAL A 34 -0.92 -6.59 12.79
C VAL A 34 -2.22 -6.07 13.38
N SER A 35 -2.14 -5.50 14.58
CA SER A 35 -3.24 -4.76 15.19
C SER A 35 -3.02 -3.25 15.01
N LEU A 36 -3.91 -2.42 15.56
CA LEU A 36 -3.76 -0.98 15.54
C LEU A 36 -3.00 -0.51 16.78
N ASP A 37 -2.04 0.40 16.60
CA ASP A 37 -1.44 1.15 17.69
C ASP A 37 -2.36 2.32 18.10
N TYR A 38 -2.94 2.20 19.30
CA TYR A 38 -3.83 3.21 19.86
C TYR A 38 -3.11 4.35 20.59
N SER A 39 -1.77 4.35 20.65
CA SER A 39 -0.99 5.43 21.26
C SER A 39 -1.27 6.81 20.64
N ARG A 40 -1.76 6.83 19.39
CA ARG A 40 -2.12 8.03 18.62
C ARG A 40 -3.62 8.21 18.39
N ALA A 41 -4.47 7.57 19.20
CA ALA A 41 -5.92 7.75 19.12
C ALA A 41 -6.30 9.24 19.22
N GLY A 42 -7.15 9.70 18.29
CA GLY A 42 -7.57 11.10 18.19
C GLY A 42 -6.72 11.96 17.25
N LEU A 43 -5.62 11.44 16.68
CA LEU A 43 -4.75 12.17 15.77
C LEU A 43 -4.94 11.82 14.27
N GLY A 44 -6.01 11.10 13.93
CA GLY A 44 -6.34 10.74 12.55
C GLY A 44 -6.25 9.24 12.28
N ILE A 45 -5.59 8.84 11.20
CA ILE A 45 -5.43 7.43 10.80
C ILE A 45 -4.52 6.72 11.80
N LEU A 46 -5.01 5.61 12.35
CA LEU A 46 -4.22 4.76 13.25
C LEU A 46 -3.17 3.98 12.46
N LEU A 47 -1.97 3.88 13.04
CA LEU A 47 -0.86 3.13 12.48
C LEU A 47 -0.96 1.65 12.90
N PRO A 48 -0.34 0.72 12.17
CA PRO A 48 -0.19 -0.64 12.65
C PRO A 48 0.78 -0.70 13.84
N ASP A 49 0.59 -1.68 14.72
CA ASP A 49 1.45 -1.91 15.89
C ASP A 49 2.79 -2.58 15.56
N ALA A 50 2.95 -3.07 14.33
CA ALA A 50 4.18 -3.58 13.76
C ALA A 50 4.18 -3.45 12.23
N ASP A 51 5.35 -3.56 11.61
CA ASP A 51 5.48 -3.51 10.15
C ASP A 51 4.91 -4.77 9.48
N VAL A 52 4.25 -4.58 8.32
CA VAL A 52 3.83 -5.67 7.43
C VAL A 52 4.90 -5.86 6.35
N ARG A 53 5.63 -6.99 6.38
CA ARG A 53 6.67 -7.24 5.37
C ARG A 53 6.07 -7.77 4.07
N PHE A 54 6.48 -7.19 2.96
CA PHE A 54 6.14 -7.62 1.62
C PHE A 54 7.36 -7.44 0.70
N HIS A 55 7.39 -8.23 -0.36
CA HIS A 55 8.36 -8.09 -1.44
C HIS A 55 7.70 -7.37 -2.59
N TYR A 56 8.47 -6.54 -3.29
CA TYR A 56 8.02 -5.91 -4.52
C TYR A 56 9.11 -6.03 -5.58
N ARG A 57 8.67 -6.13 -6.84
CA ARG A 57 9.55 -6.03 -8.00
C ARG A 57 8.85 -5.26 -9.10
N LEU A 58 9.62 -4.57 -9.94
CA LEU A 58 9.08 -3.97 -11.14
C LEU A 58 8.54 -5.10 -12.04
N ARG A 59 7.32 -4.94 -12.50
CA ARG A 59 6.74 -5.81 -13.52
C ARG A 59 7.59 -5.64 -14.77
N ALA A 60 8.18 -6.72 -15.26
CA ALA A 60 8.82 -6.70 -16.56
C ALA A 60 7.75 -6.28 -17.58
N ALA A 61 8.08 -5.36 -18.50
CA ALA A 61 7.22 -5.12 -19.65
C ALA A 61 6.90 -6.49 -20.24
N SER A 62 5.60 -6.84 -20.29
CA SER A 62 5.14 -8.12 -20.83
C SER A 62 5.95 -8.41 -22.08
N GLN A 63 6.76 -9.47 -22.04
CA GLN A 63 7.22 -10.06 -23.28
C GLN A 63 5.95 -10.33 -24.09
N SER A 64 5.97 -9.86 -25.34
CA SER A 64 4.94 -10.14 -26.36
C SER A 64 4.41 -11.57 -26.17
N PRO A 65 3.11 -11.83 -26.34
CA PRO A 65 2.67 -13.21 -26.48
C PRO A 65 3.51 -13.84 -27.60
N ALA A 66 4.25 -14.88 -27.25
CA ALA A 66 4.81 -15.79 -28.23
C ALA A 66 3.62 -16.64 -28.70
N GLU A 67 3.24 -16.40 -29.96
CA GLU A 67 2.37 -17.21 -30.83
C GLU A 67 0.90 -17.43 -30.42
#